data_AF-A0A7W1K8M3-F1
#
_entry.id   AF-A0A7W1K8M3-F1
#
_cell.length_a   1.000
_cell.length_b   1.000
_cell.length_c   1.000
_cell.angle_alpha   90.00
_cell.angle_beta   90.00
_cell.angle_gamma   90.00
#
_symmetry.space_group_name_H-M   'P 1'
#
loop_
_entity.id
_entity.type
_entity.pdbx_description
1 polymer ?
#
loop_
_entity_poly.entity_id
_entity_poly.type
_entity_poly.pdbx_seq_one_letter_code
_entity_poly.pdbx_strand_id
1 'polypeptide(L)'
;AHVVLLDPPAGPLRAYGAMTHLAWGPAELQFAARVHAWQYDLRAQLSETYRALRAAGNAGGAELESLLRGSPDAPRPAHLAGRLVRVLDELALVSIDRDARILVVEQAERTQLDQSSAFRAYHQRYEVGRRWLSGQTAKAA
;
A
#
# COMPACT_ATOMS: atom_id res chain seq x y z
N ALA A 1 1.90 35.91 19.01
CA ALA A 1 1.18 35.46 17.81
C ALA A 1 1.06 33.95 17.87
N HIS A 2 -0.13 33.39 17.65
CA HIS A 2 -0.38 31.94 17.74
C HIS A 2 -0.76 31.42 16.35
N VAL A 3 -0.13 30.31 15.94
CA VAL A 3 -0.47 29.59 14.72
C VAL A 3 -1.26 28.34 15.14
N VAL A 4 -2.42 28.15 14.53
CA VAL A 4 -3.27 26.97 14.75
C VAL A 4 -3.30 26.16 13.45
N LEU A 5 -2.96 24.88 13.54
CA LEU A 5 -2.96 23.92 12.43
C LEU A 5 -4.15 22.97 12.63
N LEU A 6 -4.96 22.79 11.59
CA LEU A 6 -6.17 21.96 11.63
C LEU A 6 -6.07 20.82 10.61
N ASP A 7 -5.45 19.70 11.00
CA ASP A 7 -5.35 18.45 10.21
C ASP A 7 -6.75 17.95 9.77
N PRO A 8 -6.92 17.44 8.53
CA PRO A 8 -7.98 17.85 7.63
C PRO A 8 -9.39 17.63 8.20
N PRO A 9 -10.33 18.52 7.86
CA PRO A 9 -11.68 18.44 8.40
C PRO A 9 -12.38 17.18 7.89
N ALA A 10 -13.14 16.52 8.77
CA ALA A 10 -14.11 15.49 8.41
C ALA A 10 -15.31 16.04 7.58
N GLY A 11 -15.22 17.27 7.06
CA GLY A 11 -16.29 18.01 6.42
C GLY A 11 -15.77 19.06 5.43
N PRO A 12 -16.68 19.82 4.77
CA PRO A 12 -16.29 20.79 3.74
C PRO A 12 -15.41 21.91 4.30
N LEU A 13 -14.38 22.26 3.53
CA LEU A 13 -13.51 23.41 3.81
C LEU A 13 -14.37 24.67 3.87
N ARG A 14 -14.27 25.41 4.98
CA ARG A 14 -14.88 26.73 5.13
C ARG A 14 -13.79 27.78 4.97
N ALA A 15 -14.08 28.84 4.23
CA ALA A 15 -13.19 29.98 4.15
C ALA A 15 -13.20 30.71 5.50
N TYR A 16 -12.03 30.85 6.13
CA TYR A 16 -11.82 31.70 7.28
C TYR A 16 -10.92 32.86 6.83
N GLY A 17 -11.03 34.03 7.48
CA GLY A 17 -10.58 35.33 6.95
C GLY A 17 -9.11 35.46 6.55
N ALA A 18 -8.67 36.68 6.24
CA ALA A 18 -7.39 37.01 5.57
C ALA A 18 -6.09 36.40 6.15
N MET A 19 -6.12 35.84 7.36
CA MET A 19 -4.98 35.15 8.00
C MET A 19 -5.08 33.62 7.99
N THR A 20 -6.02 33.04 7.22
CA THR A 20 -6.17 31.59 7.07
C THR A 20 -5.54 31.15 5.77
N HIS A 21 -4.60 30.22 5.87
CA HIS A 21 -3.95 29.59 4.73
C HIS A 21 -4.32 28.11 4.69
N LEU A 22 -4.66 27.60 3.51
CA LEU A 22 -4.81 26.16 3.32
C LEU A 22 -3.42 25.52 3.41
N ALA A 23 -3.27 24.58 4.34
CA ALA A 23 -2.05 23.79 4.46
C ALA A 23 -1.95 22.68 3.39
N TRP A 24 -3.07 22.36 2.73
CA TRP A 24 -3.13 21.36 1.66
C TRP A 24 -3.75 21.99 0.41
N GLY A 25 -2.98 22.04 -0.67
CA GLY A 25 -3.44 22.41 -2.00
C GLY A 25 -3.43 21.22 -2.95
N PRO A 26 -3.58 21.48 -4.26
CA PRO A 26 -3.57 20.45 -5.29
C PRO A 26 -2.30 19.57 -5.28
N ALA A 27 -1.14 20.14 -4.95
CA ALA A 27 0.13 19.41 -4.91
C ALA A 27 0.14 18.36 -3.78
N GLU A 28 -0.31 18.72 -2.58
CA GLU A 28 -0.40 17.82 -1.44
C GLU A 28 -1.43 16.70 -1.69
N LEU A 29 -2.57 17.02 -2.31
CA LEU A 29 -3.58 16.03 -2.69
C LEU A 29 -3.05 15.03 -3.72
N GLN A 30 -2.29 15.49 -4.72
CA GLN A 30 -1.63 14.63 -5.69
C GLN A 30 -0.56 13.74 -5.02
N PHE A 31 0.23 14.31 -4.11
CA PHE A 31 1.20 13.53 -3.33
C PHE A 31 0.51 12.45 -2.51
N ALA A 32 -0.56 12.79 -1.78
CA ALA A 32 -1.36 11.85 -1.02
C ALA A 32 -1.96 10.75 -1.91
N ALA A 33 -2.42 11.08 -3.12
CA ALA A 33 -2.91 10.12 -4.10
C ALA A 33 -1.82 9.13 -4.55
N ARG A 34 -0.59 9.62 -4.81
CA ARG A 34 0.55 8.76 -5.15
C ARG A 34 0.93 7.84 -3.99
N VAL A 35 0.99 8.36 -2.76
CA VAL A 35 1.27 7.55 -1.56
C VAL A 35 0.18 6.50 -1.34
N HIS A 36 -1.09 6.88 -1.47
CA HIS A 36 -2.22 5.96 -1.31
C HIS A 36 -2.22 4.84 -2.36
N ALA A 37 -1.97 5.18 -3.62
CA ALA A 37 -1.81 4.19 -4.69
C ALA A 37 -0.63 3.25 -4.39
N TRP A 38 0.53 3.78 -4.03
CA TRP A 38 1.69 2.96 -3.67
C TRP A 38 1.42 2.01 -2.49
N GLN A 39 0.57 2.40 -1.54
CA GLN A 39 0.23 1.56 -0.38
C GLN A 39 -0.86 0.51 -0.62
N TYR A 40 -1.79 0.72 -1.57
CA TYR A 40 -2.99 -0.11 -1.71
C TYR A 40 -3.27 -0.62 -3.13
N ASP A 41 -2.63 -0.09 -4.17
CA ASP A 41 -2.62 -0.72 -5.49
C ASP A 41 -1.57 -1.85 -5.51
N LEU A 42 -2.00 -3.01 -5.01
CA LEU A 42 -1.09 -4.12 -4.71
C LEU A 42 -0.79 -5.00 -5.92
N ARG A 43 -1.51 -4.88 -7.05
CA ARG A 43 -1.48 -5.90 -8.11
C ARG A 43 -0.09 -6.07 -8.73
N ALA A 44 0.55 -4.96 -9.09
CA ALA A 44 1.91 -4.97 -9.66
C ALA A 44 2.92 -5.49 -8.63
N GLN A 45 2.82 -5.02 -7.38
CA GLN A 45 3.73 -5.37 -6.30
C GLN A 45 3.64 -6.84 -5.88
N LEU A 46 2.42 -7.41 -5.87
CA LEU A 46 2.20 -8.84 -5.65
C LEU A 46 2.87 -9.68 -6.74
N SER A 47 2.69 -9.28 -8.00
CA SER A 47 3.27 -9.99 -9.13
C SER A 47 4.80 -9.96 -9.10
N GLU A 48 5.39 -8.80 -8.81
CA GLU A 48 6.83 -8.63 -8.66
C GLU A 48 7.38 -9.45 -7.49
N THR A 49 6.76 -9.32 -6.31
CA THR A 49 7.22 -10.01 -5.08
C THR A 49 7.13 -11.53 -5.24
N TYR A 50 6.02 -12.04 -5.78
CA TYR A 50 5.87 -13.47 -6.01
C TYR A 50 6.89 -14.01 -7.02
N ARG A 51 7.16 -13.27 -8.11
CA ARG A 51 8.20 -13.66 -9.08
C ARG A 51 9.58 -13.70 -8.45
N ALA A 52 9.91 -12.71 -7.61
CA ALA A 52 11.19 -12.66 -6.91
C ALA A 52 11.34 -13.82 -5.92
N LEU A 53 10.31 -14.08 -5.11
CA LEU A 53 10.28 -15.23 -4.19
C LEU A 53 10.39 -16.55 -4.96
N ARG A 54 9.62 -16.72 -6.05
CA ARG A 54 9.67 -17.94 -6.87
C ARG A 54 11.02 -18.18 -7.52
N ALA A 55 11.74 -17.12 -7.89
CA ALA A 55 13.09 -17.22 -8.44
C ALA A 55 14.12 -17.63 -7.37
N ALA A 56 13.97 -17.14 -6.13
CA ALA A 56 14.82 -17.52 -5.01
C ALA A 56 14.50 -18.92 -4.44
N GLY A 57 13.24 -19.36 -4.55
CA GLY A 57 12.75 -20.58 -3.90
C GLY A 57 12.37 -20.30 -2.45
N ASN A 58 12.83 -21.14 -1.53
CA ASN A 58 12.59 -20.92 -0.10
C ASN A 58 13.59 -19.89 0.42
N ALA A 59 13.09 -18.79 1.00
CA ALA A 59 13.91 -17.69 1.46
C ALA A 59 13.77 -17.45 2.96
N GLY A 60 14.89 -17.18 3.63
CA GLY A 60 14.97 -16.86 5.06
C GLY A 60 15.95 -15.74 5.36
N GLY A 61 15.93 -15.23 6.60
CA GLY A 61 16.90 -14.26 7.09
C GLY A 61 17.06 -13.01 6.21
N ALA A 62 18.31 -12.61 5.96
CA ALA A 62 18.63 -11.39 5.21
C ALA A 62 18.20 -11.44 3.74
N GLU A 63 18.18 -12.64 3.13
CA GLU A 63 17.69 -12.80 1.75
C GLU A 63 16.19 -12.53 1.68
N LEU A 64 15.41 -13.10 2.59
CA LEU A 64 13.97 -12.84 2.68
C LEU A 64 13.68 -11.35 2.93
N GLU A 65 14.44 -10.72 3.83
CA GLU A 65 14.31 -9.28 4.09
C GLU A 65 14.56 -8.46 2.81
N SER A 66 15.61 -8.78 2.05
CA SER A 66 15.93 -8.12 0.78
C SER A 66 14.81 -8.27 -0.25
N LEU A 67 14.30 -9.50 -0.44
CA LEU A 67 13.20 -9.79 -1.36
C LEU A 67 11.92 -9.03 -1.00
N LEU A 68 11.58 -9.00 0.30
CA LEU A 68 10.40 -8.29 0.80
C LEU A 68 10.55 -6.77 0.71
N ARG A 69 11.76 -6.24 0.97
CA ARG A 69 12.09 -4.82 0.82
C ARG A 69 12.02 -4.37 -0.64
N GLY A 70 12.31 -5.24 -1.60
CA GLY A 70 12.26 -4.92 -3.03
C GLY A 70 13.38 -3.97 -3.45
N SER A 71 13.08 -3.05 -4.38
CA SER A 71 14.09 -2.13 -4.93
C SER A 71 14.79 -1.28 -3.84
N PRO A 72 16.13 -1.13 -3.90
CA PRO A 72 16.86 -0.26 -2.97
C PRO A 72 16.56 1.23 -3.18
N ASP A 73 16.14 1.64 -4.38
CA ASP A 73 15.85 3.05 -4.69
C ASP A 73 14.50 3.50 -4.09
N ALA A 74 13.60 2.55 -3.86
CA ALA A 74 12.27 2.79 -3.31
C ALA A 74 11.84 1.60 -2.43
N PRO A 75 12.47 1.42 -1.26
CA PRO A 75 12.25 0.25 -0.43
C PRO A 75 10.81 0.19 0.09
N ARG A 76 10.21 -1.00 0.00
CA ARG A 76 8.90 -1.26 0.59
C ARG A 76 9.00 -1.22 2.12
N PRO A 77 8.07 -0.53 2.79
CA PRO A 77 7.98 -0.51 4.24
C PRO A 77 7.42 -1.84 4.72
N ALA A 78 7.76 -2.22 5.96
CA ALA A 78 7.40 -3.51 6.54
C ALA A 78 5.89 -3.81 6.50
N HIS A 79 5.05 -2.79 6.71
CA HIS A 79 3.59 -2.97 6.64
C HIS A 79 3.10 -3.33 5.24
N LEU A 80 3.73 -2.80 4.19
CA LEU A 80 3.40 -3.12 2.80
C LEU A 80 3.86 -4.54 2.47
N ALA A 81 5.10 -4.89 2.81
CA ALA A 81 5.60 -6.26 2.68
C ALA A 81 4.68 -7.27 3.40
N GLY A 82 4.24 -6.96 4.62
CA GLY A 82 3.29 -7.78 5.37
C GLY A 82 1.94 -7.97 4.66
N ARG A 83 1.39 -6.93 4.02
CA ARG A 83 0.17 -7.05 3.20
C ARG A 83 0.38 -7.99 2.01
N LEU A 84 1.52 -7.87 1.34
CA LEU A 84 1.85 -8.72 0.19
C LEU A 84 1.95 -10.18 0.62
N VAL A 85 2.72 -10.47 1.66
CA VAL A 85 2.85 -11.83 2.22
C VAL A 85 1.49 -12.38 2.66
N ARG A 86 0.67 -11.59 3.35
CA ARG A 86 -0.68 -11.98 3.77
C ARG A 86 -1.56 -12.41 2.58
N VAL A 87 -1.51 -11.68 1.47
CA VAL A 87 -2.28 -12.03 0.26
C VAL A 87 -1.73 -13.30 -0.39
N LEU A 88 -0.40 -13.41 -0.52
CA LEU A 88 0.21 -14.60 -1.12
C LEU A 88 -0.06 -15.88 -0.30
N ASP A 89 -0.07 -15.77 1.03
CA ASP A 89 -0.41 -16.84 1.97
C ASP A 89 -1.88 -17.26 1.85
N GLU A 90 -2.82 -16.30 1.81
CA GLU A 90 -4.25 -16.59 1.59
C GLU A 90 -4.55 -17.24 0.23
N LEU A 91 -3.71 -16.99 -0.78
CA LEU A 91 -3.82 -17.61 -2.10
C LEU A 91 -3.03 -18.93 -2.22
N ALA A 92 -2.44 -19.41 -1.13
CA ALA A 92 -1.59 -20.60 -1.09
C ALA A 92 -0.45 -20.56 -2.14
N LEU A 93 0.05 -19.36 -2.46
CA LEU A 93 1.20 -19.15 -3.34
C LEU A 93 2.51 -19.24 -2.56
N VAL A 94 2.45 -18.92 -1.28
CA VAL A 94 3.53 -19.10 -0.31
C VAL A 94 2.94 -19.60 1.00
N SER A 95 3.75 -20.23 1.83
CA SER A 95 3.42 -20.55 3.21
C SER A 95 4.49 -19.98 4.16
N ILE A 96 4.06 -19.59 5.37
CA ILE A 96 4.94 -19.02 6.40
C ILE A 96 5.32 -20.10 7.40
N ASP A 97 6.59 -20.50 7.43
CA ASP A 97 7.13 -21.26 8.55
C ASP A 97 7.67 -20.26 9.59
N ARG A 98 6.94 -20.15 10.70
CA ARG A 98 7.22 -19.19 11.77
C ARG A 98 8.39 -19.62 12.65
N ASP A 99 8.63 -20.91 12.76
CA ASP A 99 9.68 -21.46 13.61
C ASP A 99 11.03 -21.30 12.90
N ALA A 100 11.07 -21.65 11.61
CA ALA A 100 12.24 -21.45 10.77
C ALA A 100 12.40 -19.99 10.26
N ARG A 101 11.35 -19.17 10.39
CA ARG A 101 11.28 -17.78 9.88
C ARG A 101 11.59 -17.69 8.38
N ILE A 102 10.98 -18.57 7.61
CA ILE A 102 11.12 -18.64 6.15
C ILE A 102 9.77 -18.48 5.45
N LEU A 103 9.83 -18.04 4.19
CA LEU A 103 8.73 -18.23 3.25
C LEU A 103 9.05 -19.41 2.34
N VAL A 104 8.10 -20.34 2.25
CA VAL A 104 8.14 -21.46 1.32
C VAL A 104 7.28 -21.12 0.12
N VAL A 105 7.79 -21.31 -1.10
CA VAL A 105 7.03 -21.06 -2.33
C VAL A 105 6.34 -22.35 -2.77
N GLU A 106 5.03 -22.27 -2.98
CA GLU A 106 4.21 -23.42 -3.32
C GLU A 106 4.11 -23.63 -4.85
N GLN A 107 3.89 -24.88 -5.27
CA GLN A 107 3.52 -25.18 -6.64
C GLN A 107 2.03 -24.89 -6.84
N ALA A 108 1.72 -23.67 -7.24
CA ALA A 108 0.36 -23.21 -7.39
C ALA A 108 -0.07 -23.09 -8.87
N GLU A 109 -1.33 -23.42 -9.13
CA GLU A 109 -1.99 -23.12 -10.39
C GLU A 109 -2.32 -21.62 -10.52
N ARG A 110 -2.75 -21.21 -11.71
CA ARG A 110 -3.17 -19.83 -11.97
C ARG A 110 -4.33 -19.47 -11.06
N THR A 111 -4.06 -18.55 -10.13
CA THR A 111 -5.03 -18.14 -9.10
C THR A 111 -5.59 -16.75 -9.38
N GLN A 112 -6.85 -16.50 -9.00
CA GLN A 112 -7.45 -15.18 -9.07
C GLN A 112 -7.26 -14.43 -7.75
N LEU A 113 -6.78 -13.18 -7.82
CA LEU A 113 -6.52 -12.36 -6.63
C LEU A 113 -7.77 -12.16 -5.75
N ASP A 114 -8.95 -12.11 -6.38
CA ASP A 114 -10.22 -11.93 -5.68
C ASP A 114 -10.61 -13.11 -4.77
N GLN A 115 -9.85 -14.22 -4.77
CA GLN A 115 -10.03 -15.29 -3.79
C GLN A 115 -9.49 -14.90 -2.40
N SER A 116 -8.45 -14.04 -2.33
CA SER A 116 -7.93 -13.51 -1.07
C SER A 116 -8.86 -12.46 -0.48
N SER A 117 -9.29 -12.68 0.76
CA SER A 117 -10.07 -11.72 1.54
C SER A 117 -9.28 -10.44 1.83
N ALA A 118 -7.98 -10.58 2.11
CA ALA A 118 -7.07 -9.47 2.33
C ALA A 118 -6.93 -8.62 1.07
N PHE A 119 -6.76 -9.23 -0.11
CA PHE A 119 -6.69 -8.50 -1.37
C PHE A 119 -7.95 -7.68 -1.61
N ARG A 120 -9.14 -8.28 -1.45
CA ARG A 120 -10.42 -7.56 -1.61
C ARG A 120 -10.53 -6.37 -0.65
N ALA A 121 -10.12 -6.54 0.62
CA ALA A 121 -10.14 -5.46 1.61
C ALA A 121 -9.19 -4.31 1.26
N TYR A 122 -7.97 -4.63 0.82
CA TYR A 122 -7.00 -3.60 0.40
C TYR A 122 -7.42 -2.90 -0.89
N HIS A 123 -7.98 -3.63 -1.85
CA HIS A 123 -8.52 -3.08 -3.07
C HIS A 123 -9.73 -2.16 -2.81
N GLN A 124 -10.63 -2.56 -1.89
CA GLN A 124 -11.72 -1.69 -1.45
C GLN A 124 -11.18 -0.40 -0.84
N ARG A 125 -10.14 -0.49 0.01
CA ARG A 125 -9.51 0.69 0.62
C ARG A 125 -8.80 1.56 -0.41
N TYR A 126 -8.18 0.96 -1.43
CA TYR A 126 -7.63 1.66 -2.58
C TYR A 126 -8.73 2.49 -3.27
N GLU A 127 -9.83 1.87 -3.67
CA GLU A 127 -10.92 2.51 -4.41
C GLU A 127 -11.66 3.59 -3.61
N VAL A 128 -11.85 3.39 -2.30
CA VAL A 128 -12.43 4.41 -1.41
C VAL A 128 -11.52 5.63 -1.34
N GLY A 129 -10.23 5.44 -1.06
CA GLY A 129 -9.28 6.56 -0.94
C GLY A 129 -9.05 7.27 -2.28
N ARG A 130 -8.97 6.52 -3.40
CA ARG A 130 -8.82 7.07 -4.76
C ARG A 130 -9.97 8.02 -5.10
N ARG A 131 -11.22 7.60 -4.85
CA ARG A 131 -12.41 8.43 -5.07
C ARG A 131 -12.45 9.67 -4.18
N TRP A 132 -12.08 9.52 -2.91
CA TRP A 132 -12.02 10.66 -1.98
C TRP A 132 -10.99 11.70 -2.46
N LEU A 133 -9.77 11.26 -2.74
CA LEU A 133 -8.68 12.13 -3.18
C LEU A 133 -8.99 12.82 -4.51
N SER A 134 -9.53 12.10 -5.50
CA SER A 134 -9.92 12.72 -6.78
C SER A 134 -11.05 13.74 -6.62
N GLY A 135 -12.01 13.45 -5.73
CA GLY A 135 -13.12 14.37 -5.45
C GLY A 135 -12.68 15.64 -4.70
N GLN A 136 -11.65 15.57 -3.87
CA GLN A 136 -11.05 16.76 -3.24
C GLN A 136 -10.21 17.56 -4.22
N THR A 137 -9.41 16.90 -5.08
CA THR A 137 -8.61 17.59 -6.10
C THR A 137 -9.50 18.43 -7.03
N ALA A 138 -10.64 17.89 -7.45
CA ALA A 138 -11.59 18.62 -8.29
C ALA A 138 -12.23 19.84 -7.61
N LYS A 139 -12.28 19.89 -6.27
CA LYS A 139 -12.80 21.04 -5.50
C LYS A 139 -11.74 22.09 -5.19
N ALA A 140 -10.46 21.73 -5.29
CA ALA A 140 -9.32 22.58 -4.98
C ALA A 140 -8.71 23.25 -6.23
N ALA A 141 -9.12 22.83 -7.43
CA ALA A 141 -8.75 23.40 -8.72
C ALA A 141 -9.78 24.45 -9.17
#